data_AF-B7JQY5-F1
#
_entry.id   AF-B7JQY5-F1
#
_cell.length_a   1.000
_cell.length_b   1.000
_cell.length_c   1.000
_cell.angle_alpha   90.00
_cell.angle_beta   90.00
_cell.angle_gamma   90.00
#
_symmetry.space_group_name_H-M   'P 1'
#
loop_
_entity.id
_entity.type
_entity.pdbx_description
1 polymer ?
#
loop_
_entity_poly.entity_id
_entity_poly.type
_entity_poly.pdbx_seq_one_letter_code
_entity_poly.pdbx_strand_id
1 'polypeptide(L)'
;MDSLSITECVQKLGVTSSDIIIKFLEDQKRNGFIYYSEDLNTIPKDTQFDLYFSETKGFIKNNYAFPIPRDLYHSLEINHWSFKWLRFFYHLYYRETSPLPFEWQDWDFYIGEQFVWVYKM
;
A
#
# COMPACT_ATOMS: atom_id res chain seq x y z
N MET A 1 11.80 -0.97 14.65
CA MET A 1 10.57 -1.52 15.27
C MET A 1 9.49 -1.53 14.20
N ASP A 2 9.46 -2.53 13.31
CA ASP A 2 9.24 -2.21 11.88
C ASP A 2 8.17 -3.03 11.12
N SER A 3 7.20 -3.70 11.75
CA SER A 3 6.10 -4.32 10.98
C SER A 3 4.97 -4.80 11.87
N LEU A 4 3.77 -4.86 11.32
CA LEU A 4 2.53 -5.19 12.02
C LEU A 4 2.18 -6.67 11.76
N SER A 5 1.71 -7.40 12.78
CA SER A 5 1.02 -8.68 12.60
C SER A 5 -0.45 -8.59 12.99
N ILE A 6 -1.29 -9.53 12.54
CA ILE A 6 -2.71 -9.56 12.91
C ILE A 6 -2.85 -9.72 14.44
N THR A 7 -2.01 -10.56 15.05
CA THR A 7 -1.99 -10.73 16.51
C THR A 7 -1.67 -9.42 17.25
N GLU A 8 -0.69 -8.65 16.77
CA GLU A 8 -0.35 -7.36 17.36
C GLU A 8 -1.49 -6.34 17.23
N CYS A 9 -2.20 -6.32 16.09
CA CYS A 9 -3.38 -5.47 15.91
C CYS A 9 -4.47 -5.79 16.92
N VAL A 10 -4.80 -7.07 17.07
CA VAL A 10 -5.83 -7.55 18.01
C VAL A 10 -5.49 -7.12 19.44
N GLN A 11 -4.22 -7.31 19.85
CA GLN A 11 -3.75 -6.92 21.18
C GLN A 11 -3.78 -5.40 21.40
N LYS A 12 -3.26 -4.61 20.46
CA LYS A 12 -3.18 -3.15 20.59
C LYS A 12 -4.55 -2.48 20.58
N LEU A 13 -5.50 -3.02 19.82
CA LEU A 13 -6.86 -2.46 19.69
C LEU A 13 -7.83 -3.03 20.72
N GLY A 14 -7.40 -3.99 21.55
CA GLY A 14 -8.25 -4.58 22.59
C GLY A 14 -9.46 -5.33 22.03
N VAL A 15 -9.38 -5.79 20.78
CA VAL A 15 -10.46 -6.56 20.14
C VAL A 15 -10.25 -8.06 20.37
N THR A 16 -11.33 -8.83 20.31
CA THR A 16 -11.28 -10.28 20.60
C THR A 16 -11.21 -11.15 19.35
N SER A 17 -11.47 -10.60 18.16
CA SER A 17 -11.50 -11.35 16.90
C SER A 17 -10.59 -10.74 15.85
N SER A 18 -9.73 -11.60 15.28
CA SER A 18 -8.93 -11.29 14.09
C SER A 18 -9.80 -10.96 12.88
N ASP A 19 -10.99 -11.54 12.79
CA ASP A 19 -11.85 -11.42 11.61
C ASP A 19 -12.40 -10.00 11.48
N ILE A 20 -12.65 -9.33 12.61
CA ILE A 20 -13.04 -7.91 12.62
C ILE A 20 -11.91 -7.04 12.09
N ILE A 21 -10.66 -7.33 12.48
CA ILE A 21 -9.48 -6.60 12.00
C ILE A 21 -9.25 -6.85 10.52
N ILE A 22 -9.28 -8.11 10.08
CA ILE A 22 -9.10 -8.48 8.67
C ILE A 22 -10.18 -7.77 7.84
N LYS A 23 -11.45 -7.86 8.24
CA LYS A 23 -12.54 -7.19 7.52
C LYS A 23 -12.33 -5.67 7.44
N PHE A 24 -11.93 -5.04 8.55
CA PHE A 24 -11.63 -3.61 8.56
C PHE A 24 -10.50 -3.27 7.59
N LEU A 25 -9.40 -4.02 7.61
CA LEU A 25 -8.25 -3.80 6.73
C LEU A 25 -8.63 -4.03 5.25
N GLU A 26 -9.39 -5.08 4.94
CA GLU A 26 -9.90 -5.33 3.59
C GLU A 26 -10.83 -4.21 3.11
N ASP A 27 -11.69 -3.67 3.98
CA ASP A 27 -12.55 -2.54 3.66
C ASP A 27 -11.72 -1.26 3.38
N GLN A 28 -10.70 -0.99 4.19
CA GLN A 28 -9.81 0.15 3.96
C GLN A 28 -8.94 -0.01 2.70
N LYS A 29 -8.47 -1.23 2.41
CA LYS A 29 -7.73 -1.57 1.19
C LYS A 29 -8.61 -1.39 -0.04
N ARG A 30 -9.84 -1.89 -0.02
CA ARG A 30 -10.83 -1.66 -1.11
C ARG A 30 -11.08 -0.18 -1.35
N ASN A 31 -11.23 0.61 -0.28
CA ASN A 31 -11.36 2.06 -0.41
C ASN A 31 -10.08 2.75 -0.93
N GLY A 32 -8.94 2.06 -0.96
CA GLY A 32 -7.65 2.57 -1.39
C GLY A 32 -6.91 3.37 -0.32
N PHE A 33 -7.40 3.48 0.92
CA PHE A 33 -6.72 4.25 1.95
C PHE A 33 -5.44 3.60 2.46
N ILE A 34 -5.37 2.27 2.36
CA ILE A 34 -4.20 1.48 2.73
C ILE A 34 -3.87 0.46 1.65
N TYR A 35 -2.66 -0.09 1.71
CA TYR A 35 -2.24 -1.21 0.88
C TYR A 35 -1.34 -2.18 1.65
N TYR A 36 -1.43 -3.45 1.29
CA TYR A 36 -0.56 -4.56 1.71
C TYR A 36 -0.67 -5.63 0.62
N SER A 37 0.38 -6.40 0.36
CA SER A 37 0.41 -7.37 -0.74
C SER A 37 -0.14 -8.74 -0.33
N GLU A 38 -0.04 -9.07 0.95
CA GLU A 38 -0.38 -10.37 1.51
C GLU A 38 -1.90 -10.63 1.53
N ASP A 39 -2.29 -11.90 1.47
CA ASP A 39 -3.66 -12.33 1.75
C ASP A 39 -3.81 -12.62 3.25
N LEU A 40 -4.46 -11.69 3.97
CA LEU A 40 -4.62 -11.76 5.41
C LEU A 40 -5.47 -12.95 5.88
N ASN A 41 -6.22 -13.60 4.99
CA ASN A 41 -7.01 -14.79 5.32
C ASN A 41 -6.17 -16.07 5.35
N THR A 42 -5.03 -16.08 4.66
CA THR A 42 -4.21 -17.28 4.47
C THR A 42 -2.86 -17.21 5.18
N ILE A 43 -2.32 -16.01 5.45
CA ILE A 43 -1.07 -15.89 6.21
C ILE A 43 -1.26 -16.29 7.69
N PRO A 44 -0.24 -16.87 8.34
CA PRO A 44 -0.24 -17.04 9.79
C PRO A 44 -0.44 -15.70 10.53
N LYS A 45 -1.20 -15.70 11.62
CA LYS A 45 -1.59 -14.45 12.34
C LYS A 45 -0.41 -13.68 12.91
N ASP A 46 0.69 -14.37 13.22
CA ASP A 46 1.92 -13.78 13.75
C ASP A 46 2.88 -13.35 12.64
N THR A 47 2.57 -13.63 11.37
CA THR A 47 3.36 -13.16 10.24
C THR A 47 3.26 -11.64 10.16
N GLN A 48 4.43 -11.02 10.10
CA GLN A 48 4.56 -9.59 9.91
C GLN A 48 4.40 -9.24 8.43
N PHE A 49 3.69 -8.15 8.14
CA PHE A 49 3.52 -7.63 6.80
C PHE A 49 3.73 -6.10 6.77
N ASP A 50 4.04 -5.57 5.59
CA ASP A 50 4.18 -4.14 5.36
C ASP A 50 2.79 -3.53 5.08
N LEU A 51 2.41 -2.54 5.88
CA LEU A 51 1.15 -1.82 5.75
C LEU A 51 1.41 -0.36 5.34
N TYR A 52 0.97 -0.01 4.15
CA TYR A 52 1.14 1.32 3.57
C TYR A 52 -0.13 2.16 3.78
N PHE A 53 0.01 3.46 4.03
CA PHE A 53 -1.12 4.40 4.22
C PHE A 53 -1.08 5.50 3.18
N SER A 54 -2.22 5.87 2.62
CA SER A 54 -2.29 6.85 1.53
C SER A 54 -1.73 8.24 1.90
N GLU A 55 -1.93 8.67 3.15
CA GLU A 55 -1.57 10.03 3.60
C GLU A 55 -0.18 10.11 4.24
N THR A 56 0.40 8.98 4.65
CA THR A 56 1.65 8.94 5.39
C THR A 56 2.43 7.69 5.07
N LYS A 57 3.75 7.81 4.96
CA LYS A 57 4.62 6.63 4.83
C LYS A 57 4.47 5.66 6.00
N GLY A 58 4.00 6.12 7.16
CA GLY A 58 3.79 5.27 8.33
C GLY A 58 5.05 4.54 8.74
N PHE A 59 4.88 3.28 9.16
CA PHE A 59 5.96 2.37 9.55
C PHE A 59 6.08 1.24 8.52
N ILE A 60 6.76 1.53 7.40
CA ILE A 60 7.02 0.57 6.31
C ILE A 60 8.50 0.26 6.24
N LYS A 61 8.85 -1.03 6.11
CA LYS A 61 10.25 -1.45 5.96
C LYS A 61 10.81 -1.15 4.59
N ASN A 62 9.97 -1.33 3.58
CA ASN A 62 10.37 -1.30 2.19
C ASN A 62 9.56 -0.25 1.43
N ASN A 63 10.19 0.34 0.41
CA ASN A 63 9.51 1.30 -0.47
C ASN A 63 8.86 0.56 -1.65
N TYR A 64 7.99 -0.40 -1.37
CA TYR A 64 7.38 -1.25 -2.41
C TYR A 64 5.97 -0.86 -2.82
N ALA A 65 5.38 0.18 -2.23
CA ALA A 65 4.10 0.69 -2.71
C ALA A 65 3.93 2.19 -2.45
N PHE A 66 3.26 2.92 -3.33
CA PHE A 66 2.88 4.30 -3.09
C PHE A 66 1.52 4.63 -3.71
N PRO A 67 0.78 5.57 -3.11
CA PRO A 67 -0.56 5.94 -3.55
C PRO A 67 -0.51 7.02 -4.63
N ILE A 68 -1.47 6.96 -5.55
CA ILE A 68 -1.84 8.03 -6.47
C ILE A 68 -3.32 8.32 -6.25
N PRO A 69 -3.75 9.56 -6.00
CA PRO A 69 -5.17 9.89 -5.94
C PRO A 69 -5.87 9.45 -7.22
N ARG A 70 -6.97 8.69 -7.10
CA ARG A 70 -7.62 8.02 -8.23
C ARG A 70 -8.05 8.98 -9.33
N ASP A 71 -8.55 10.16 -8.95
CA ASP A 71 -8.94 11.20 -9.90
C ASP A 71 -7.74 11.71 -10.72
N LEU A 72 -6.56 11.81 -10.10
CA LEU A 72 -5.32 12.16 -10.79
C LEU A 72 -4.82 11.02 -11.67
N TYR A 73 -4.92 9.78 -11.22
CA TYR A 73 -4.57 8.61 -12.02
C TYR A 73 -5.35 8.59 -13.35
N HIS A 74 -6.67 8.79 -13.29
CA HIS A 74 -7.52 8.80 -14.48
C HIS A 74 -7.34 10.07 -15.32
N SER A 75 -7.32 11.26 -14.72
CA SER A 75 -7.22 12.52 -15.47
C SER A 75 -5.87 12.71 -16.16
N LEU A 76 -4.80 12.11 -15.63
CA LEU A 76 -3.46 12.14 -16.23
C LEU A 76 -3.18 10.90 -17.10
N GLU A 77 -4.17 10.02 -17.28
CA GLU A 77 -4.08 8.76 -18.05
C GLU A 77 -2.84 7.92 -17.69
N ILE A 78 -2.56 7.81 -16.38
CA ILE A 78 -1.36 7.14 -15.88
C ILE A 78 -1.40 5.64 -16.22
N ASN A 79 -0.28 5.13 -16.71
CA ASN A 79 -0.02 3.72 -16.94
C ASN A 79 1.46 3.40 -16.66
N HIS A 80 1.90 2.16 -16.90
CA HIS A 80 3.27 1.70 -16.63
C HIS A 80 4.36 2.52 -17.34
N TRP A 81 4.04 3.21 -18.44
CA TRP A 81 4.99 4.02 -19.21
C TRP A 81 5.01 5.49 -18.78
N SER A 82 4.14 5.89 -17.86
CA SER A 82 4.01 7.27 -17.36
C SER A 82 5.11 7.63 -16.35
N PHE A 83 6.38 7.34 -16.66
CA PHE A 83 7.52 7.47 -15.72
C PHE A 83 7.62 8.83 -15.04
N LYS A 84 7.27 9.91 -15.75
CA LYS A 84 7.24 11.25 -15.16
C LYS A 84 6.29 11.32 -13.97
N TRP A 85 5.07 10.81 -14.11
CA TRP A 85 4.06 10.80 -13.06
C TRP A 85 4.37 9.80 -11.96
N LEU A 86 4.81 8.59 -12.33
CA LEU A 86 5.21 7.56 -11.37
C LEU A 86 6.34 8.05 -10.45
N ARG A 87 7.37 8.68 -11.02
CA ARG A 87 8.46 9.29 -10.24
C ARG A 87 7.97 10.45 -9.38
N PHE A 88 7.08 11.30 -9.91
CA PHE A 88 6.52 12.43 -9.17
C PHE A 88 5.78 11.97 -7.91
N PHE A 89 4.85 11.02 -8.04
CA PHE A 89 4.08 10.52 -6.90
C PHE A 89 4.92 9.70 -5.92
N TYR A 90 5.88 8.91 -6.42
CA TYR A 90 6.84 8.22 -5.57
C TYR A 90 7.64 9.22 -4.71
N HIS A 91 8.16 10.28 -5.33
CA HIS A 91 8.91 11.30 -4.61
C HIS A 91 8.04 12.09 -3.64
N LEU A 92 6.79 12.39 -4.01
CA LEU A 92 5.84 13.05 -3.12
C LEU A 92 5.59 12.24 -1.85
N TYR A 93 5.46 10.92 -1.98
CA TYR A 93 5.16 10.02 -0.89
C TYR A 93 6.38 9.72 0.00
N TYR A 94 7.52 9.37 -0.60
CA TYR A 94 8.73 8.95 0.14
C TYR A 94 9.68 10.10 0.47
N ARG A 95 9.68 11.18 -0.32
CA ARG A 95 10.69 12.26 -0.31
C ARG A 95 12.11 11.77 -0.59
N GLU A 96 12.23 10.68 -1.34
CA GLU A 96 13.49 9.98 -1.64
C GLU A 96 13.75 9.91 -3.15
N THR A 97 14.92 9.37 -3.53
CA THR A 97 15.28 9.13 -4.93
C THR A 97 14.36 8.08 -5.54
N SER A 98 13.69 8.42 -6.64
CA SER A 98 12.81 7.48 -7.34
C SER A 98 13.59 6.37 -8.06
N PRO A 99 12.96 5.20 -8.28
CA PRO A 99 13.51 4.15 -9.13
C PRO A 99 13.87 4.64 -10.54
N LEU A 100 14.89 4.01 -11.13
CA LEU A 100 15.32 4.21 -12.50
C LEU A 100 14.25 3.70 -13.49
N PRO A 101 14.17 4.24 -14.72
CA PRO A 101 13.14 3.88 -15.70
C PRO A 101 12.92 2.37 -15.91
N PHE A 102 13.98 1.57 -15.93
CA PHE A 102 13.87 0.12 -16.14
C PHE A 102 13.34 -0.64 -14.91
N GLU A 103 13.44 -0.09 -13.71
CA GLU A 103 12.98 -0.73 -12.47
C GLU A 103 11.45 -0.68 -12.33
N TRP A 104 10.77 0.17 -13.11
CA TRP A 104 9.31 0.31 -13.12
C TRP A 104 8.59 -0.84 -13.82
N GLN A 105 9.31 -1.68 -14.57
CA GLN A 105 8.72 -2.83 -15.27
C GLN A 105 8.18 -3.89 -14.30
N ASP A 106 8.72 -3.94 -13.08
CA ASP A 106 8.33 -4.89 -12.04
C ASP A 106 7.21 -4.33 -11.14
N TRP A 107 6.56 -3.24 -11.55
CA TRP A 107 5.51 -2.58 -10.76
C TRP A 107 4.14 -2.73 -11.42
N ASP A 108 3.11 -2.88 -10.60
CA ASP A 108 1.72 -3.03 -10.99
C ASP A 108 0.80 -2.10 -10.19
N PHE A 109 -0.49 -2.12 -10.52
CA PHE A 109 -1.50 -1.21 -9.99
C PHE A 109 -2.62 -1.96 -9.29
N TYR A 110 -2.90 -1.56 -8.06
CA TYR A 110 -4.11 -1.92 -7.34
C TYR A 110 -5.06 -0.72 -7.33
N ILE A 111 -6.22 -0.85 -7.99
CA ILE A 111 -7.19 0.23 -8.13
C ILE A 111 -8.18 0.17 -6.95
N GLY A 112 -7.96 1.02 -5.94
CA GLY A 112 -8.93 1.29 -4.88
C GLY A 112 -9.92 2.40 -5.26
N GLU A 113 -10.93 2.63 -4.41
CA GLU A 113 -11.97 3.64 -4.66
C GLU A 113 -11.45 5.09 -4.63
N GLN A 114 -10.53 5.40 -3.73
CA GLN A 114 -9.99 6.77 -3.53
C GLN A 114 -8.56 6.92 -4.07
N PHE A 115 -7.76 5.86 -4.00
CA PHE A 115 -6.38 5.85 -4.46
C PHE A 115 -6.09 4.61 -5.30
N VAL A 116 -5.23 4.78 -6.30
CA VAL A 116 -4.57 3.70 -7.02
C VAL A 116 -3.20 3.51 -6.38
N TRP A 117 -2.92 2.30 -5.92
CA TRP A 117 -1.63 1.92 -5.37
C TRP A 117 -0.75 1.37 -6.47
N VAL A 118 0.39 2.01 -6.67
CA VAL A 118 1.47 1.45 -7.49
C VAL A 118 2.33 0.62 -6.56
N TYR A 119 2.57 -0.65 -6.88
CA TYR A 119 3.33 -1.55 -6.03
C TYR A 119 4.31 -2.40 -6.82
N LYS A 120 5.39 -2.82 -6.17
CA LYS A 120 6.39 -3.72 -6.75
C LYS A 120 5.94 -5.18 -6.56
N MET A 121 5.94 -5.96 -7.64
CA MET A 121 5.70 -7.41 -7.62
C MET A 121 6.87 -8.19 -7.00
#